data_AF-A0A2M8S9E0-F1
#
_entry.id   AF-A0A2M8S9E0-F1
#
_cell.length_a   1.000
_cell.length_b   1.000
_cell.length_c   1.000
_cell.angle_alpha   90.00
_cell.angle_beta   90.00
_cell.angle_gamma   90.00
#
_symmetry.space_group_name_H-M   'P 1'
#
loop_
_entity.id
_entity.type
_entity.pdbx_description
1 polymer ?
#
loop_
_entity_poly.entity_id
_entity_poly.type
_entity_poly.pdbx_seq_one_letter_code
_entity_poly.pdbx_strand_id
1 'polypeptide(L)'
;MEKQISFTVNGRNIQLEPVPGETLADLLRKRLRLTGTKIGCNEAECGACTVLVDGEAVLACIYPAERAHGRQILTIEGLAETQEGGIRLHALQEAFVKYGAVQCGFCIPGQIMVAYALLQCNPNPTQDEIRAALKDTLCRCGAYPSIENAIREAAHALRTGEPMPPASVQESAAEFKVVGRTQVRPDAADKVTGRARFTDDLAFEAMLYARVKRAGVPHAFLRRLNVEKARALPGVAAVLTADDLPGAKNHGLVVADWPILVGLGERVRYVGDALALVAAESQEIADEAVGLIEAEFEMLPVVSDPVQARRADAPRLHEKGNLLKHIKVRKGDIAQGFAEADVILEHTFNTPLMDHAFLEPECSIAVPVKTDVTVTSEVTVTSDRMEIYVGSQIPYADREQVARALEWPEERVRVVGQWMGGGFGGKEDIAGQIHAALLANVSGRPVKLLFDRRESLLVHPKRHATQIRVKVGAKNDGRLTAIETELYGDTGAYASLG
;
A
#
# COMPACT_ATOMS: atom_id res chain seq x y z
N MET A 1 -14.32 -23.78 -27.06
CA MET A 1 -14.68 -22.65 -26.18
C MET A 1 -15.90 -21.96 -26.74
N GLU A 2 -16.85 -21.60 -25.87
CA GLU A 2 -17.95 -20.72 -26.26
C GLU A 2 -17.39 -19.41 -26.82
N LYS A 3 -18.01 -18.88 -27.87
CA LYS A 3 -17.53 -17.65 -28.52
C LYS A 3 -17.73 -16.41 -27.63
N GLN A 4 -18.65 -16.47 -26.68
CA GLN A 4 -19.00 -15.37 -25.78
C GLN A 4 -19.49 -15.93 -24.45
N ILE A 5 -19.24 -15.21 -23.37
CA ILE A 5 -19.88 -15.43 -22.08
C ILE A 5 -20.98 -14.38 -21.88
N SER A 6 -22.14 -14.84 -21.43
CA SER A 6 -23.31 -14.02 -21.08
C SER A 6 -23.68 -14.23 -19.61
N PHE A 7 -23.90 -13.16 -18.86
CA PHE A 7 -24.23 -13.19 -17.43
C PHE A 7 -24.91 -11.89 -16.99
N THR A 8 -25.44 -11.85 -15.77
CA THR A 8 -26.03 -10.64 -15.20
C THR A 8 -25.11 -10.09 -14.10
N VAL A 9 -24.82 -8.80 -14.09
CA VAL A 9 -24.11 -8.13 -12.98
C VAL A 9 -24.89 -6.91 -12.50
N ASN A 10 -25.17 -6.83 -11.20
CA ASN A 10 -25.97 -5.75 -10.59
C ASN A 10 -27.28 -5.49 -11.37
N GLY A 11 -27.97 -6.56 -11.80
CA GLY A 11 -29.21 -6.48 -12.58
C GLY A 11 -29.06 -6.14 -14.07
N ARG A 12 -27.83 -5.94 -14.57
CA ARG A 12 -27.57 -5.65 -15.99
C ARG A 12 -27.04 -6.88 -16.72
N ASN A 13 -27.61 -7.18 -17.88
CA ASN A 13 -27.12 -8.27 -18.73
C ASN A 13 -25.85 -7.84 -19.47
N ILE A 14 -24.83 -8.67 -19.42
CA ILE A 14 -23.52 -8.46 -20.04
C ILE A 14 -23.23 -9.63 -20.97
N GLN A 15 -22.72 -9.32 -22.16
CA GLN A 15 -22.28 -10.31 -23.13
C GLN A 15 -20.96 -9.84 -23.74
N LEU A 16 -19.93 -10.69 -23.67
CA LEU A 16 -18.58 -10.33 -24.07
C LEU A 16 -17.76 -11.58 -24.44
N GLU A 17 -16.69 -11.37 -25.21
CA GLU A 17 -15.76 -12.45 -25.53
C GLU A 17 -14.90 -12.80 -24.30
N PRO A 18 -14.71 -14.09 -23.98
CA PRO A 18 -13.86 -14.52 -22.88
C PRO A 18 -12.39 -14.25 -23.19
N VAL A 19 -11.63 -13.82 -22.18
CA VAL A 19 -10.17 -13.71 -22.26
C VAL A 19 -9.58 -14.91 -21.49
N PRO A 20 -8.75 -15.76 -22.12
CA PRO A 20 -8.16 -16.92 -21.45
C PRO A 20 -7.40 -16.52 -20.19
N GLY A 21 -7.67 -17.20 -19.07
CA GLY A 21 -7.00 -16.95 -17.79
C GLY A 21 -7.47 -15.69 -17.04
N GLU A 22 -8.41 -14.91 -17.59
CA GLU A 22 -8.97 -13.73 -16.92
C GLU A 22 -9.72 -14.13 -15.64
N THR A 23 -9.47 -13.41 -14.56
CA THR A 23 -10.19 -13.57 -13.29
C THR A 23 -11.45 -12.70 -13.29
N LEU A 24 -12.45 -13.07 -12.50
CA LEU A 24 -13.67 -12.28 -12.37
C LEU A 24 -13.36 -10.88 -11.83
N ALA A 25 -12.39 -10.74 -10.92
CA ALA A 25 -11.98 -9.42 -10.43
C ALA A 25 -11.43 -8.55 -11.57
N ASP A 26 -10.60 -9.11 -12.45
CA ASP A 26 -10.06 -8.38 -13.60
C ASP A 26 -11.15 -8.00 -14.59
N LEU A 27 -12.06 -8.92 -14.91
CA LEU A 27 -13.20 -8.61 -15.79
C LEU A 27 -14.03 -7.45 -15.21
N LEU A 28 -14.41 -7.53 -13.94
CA LEU A 28 -15.21 -6.51 -13.26
C LEU A 28 -14.50 -5.15 -13.26
N ARG A 29 -13.24 -5.10 -12.86
CA ARG A 29 -12.48 -3.85 -12.68
C ARG A 29 -12.00 -3.25 -14.00
N LYS A 30 -11.39 -4.05 -14.86
CA LYS A 30 -10.69 -3.60 -16.06
C LYS A 30 -11.67 -3.39 -17.22
N ARG A 31 -12.62 -4.29 -17.42
CA ARG A 31 -13.56 -4.26 -18.57
C ARG A 31 -14.86 -3.54 -18.22
N LEU A 32 -15.46 -3.85 -17.07
CA LEU A 32 -16.75 -3.27 -16.66
C LEU A 32 -16.62 -2.01 -15.80
N ARG A 33 -15.40 -1.66 -15.38
CA ARG A 33 -15.10 -0.49 -14.53
C ARG A 33 -15.84 -0.49 -13.19
N LEU A 34 -16.18 -1.67 -12.69
CA LEU A 34 -16.71 -1.91 -11.34
C LEU A 34 -15.54 -2.05 -10.37
N THR A 35 -14.94 -0.91 -10.03
CA THR A 35 -13.72 -0.85 -9.20
C THR A 35 -13.98 -0.99 -7.70
N GLY A 36 -15.24 -1.14 -7.27
CA GLY A 36 -15.61 -1.40 -5.88
C GLY A 36 -15.11 -2.76 -5.38
N THR A 37 -14.98 -3.76 -6.27
CA THR A 37 -14.25 -5.00 -6.01
C THR A 37 -12.76 -4.68 -5.89
N LYS A 38 -12.23 -4.61 -4.66
CA LYS A 38 -10.84 -4.23 -4.40
C LYS A 38 -9.90 -5.43 -4.47
N ILE A 39 -8.69 -5.26 -5.01
CA ILE A 39 -7.66 -6.31 -5.07
C ILE A 39 -6.54 -5.93 -4.11
N GLY A 40 -6.36 -6.73 -3.05
CA GLY A 40 -5.34 -6.51 -2.02
C GLY A 40 -4.17 -7.47 -2.10
N CYS A 41 -4.38 -8.74 -1.75
CA CYS A 41 -3.32 -9.77 -1.85
C CYS A 41 -3.23 -10.40 -3.24
N ASN A 42 -4.34 -10.46 -3.98
CA ASN A 42 -4.48 -11.22 -5.23
C ASN A 42 -4.16 -12.73 -5.10
N GLU A 43 -4.28 -13.27 -3.89
CA GLU A 43 -3.87 -14.65 -3.53
C GLU A 43 -4.96 -15.35 -2.70
N ALA A 44 -6.21 -14.86 -2.73
CA ALA A 44 -7.35 -15.40 -1.97
C ALA A 44 -7.27 -15.36 -0.43
N GLU A 45 -6.36 -14.57 0.14
CA GLU A 45 -6.17 -14.47 1.60
C GLU A 45 -6.95 -13.32 2.28
N CYS A 46 -7.14 -12.18 1.61
CA CYS A 46 -7.55 -10.94 2.31
C CYS A 46 -9.06 -10.64 2.28
N GLY A 47 -9.85 -11.32 1.45
CA GLY A 47 -11.30 -11.08 1.30
C GLY A 47 -11.73 -9.72 0.71
N ALA A 48 -10.81 -8.82 0.35
CA ALA A 48 -11.17 -7.50 -0.19
C ALA A 48 -11.90 -7.55 -1.55
N CYS A 49 -11.71 -8.64 -2.30
CA CYS A 49 -12.27 -8.86 -3.63
C CYS A 49 -13.60 -9.61 -3.64
N THR A 50 -14.22 -9.81 -2.47
CA THR A 50 -15.45 -10.61 -2.37
C THR A 50 -16.57 -9.98 -3.19
N VAL A 51 -17.23 -10.82 -4.00
CA VAL A 51 -18.48 -10.55 -4.71
C VAL A 51 -19.43 -11.73 -4.47
N LEU A 52 -20.70 -11.60 -4.84
CA LEU A 52 -21.62 -12.73 -4.83
C LEU A 52 -21.78 -13.30 -6.24
N VAL A 53 -21.77 -14.62 -6.36
CA VAL A 53 -22.14 -15.39 -7.55
C VAL A 53 -23.33 -16.27 -7.17
N ASP A 54 -24.49 -16.03 -7.78
CA ASP A 54 -25.76 -16.72 -7.46
C ASP A 54 -26.10 -16.70 -5.96
N GLY A 55 -25.79 -15.60 -5.27
CA GLY A 55 -26.02 -15.44 -3.83
C GLY A 55 -24.87 -15.88 -2.93
N GLU A 56 -23.90 -16.63 -3.46
CA GLU A 56 -22.77 -17.15 -2.70
C GLU A 56 -21.57 -16.20 -2.73
N ALA A 57 -20.97 -15.92 -1.57
CA ALA A 57 -19.76 -15.10 -1.49
C ALA A 57 -18.55 -15.84 -2.08
N VAL A 58 -17.89 -15.22 -3.05
CA VAL A 58 -16.69 -15.77 -3.70
C VAL A 58 -15.57 -14.74 -3.77
N LEU A 59 -14.33 -15.22 -3.77
CA LEU A 59 -13.13 -14.40 -3.94
C LEU A 59 -12.86 -14.18 -5.44
N ALA A 60 -13.23 -13.01 -5.95
CA ALA A 60 -13.17 -12.73 -7.38
C ALA A 60 -11.75 -12.78 -7.97
N CYS A 61 -10.71 -12.58 -7.16
CA CYS A 61 -9.30 -12.56 -7.60
C CYS A 61 -8.77 -13.92 -8.08
N ILE A 62 -9.42 -15.03 -7.70
CA ILE A 62 -9.06 -16.39 -8.16
C ILE A 62 -10.21 -17.10 -8.89
N TYR A 63 -11.36 -16.44 -9.02
CA TYR A 63 -12.51 -17.01 -9.71
C TYR A 63 -12.34 -16.83 -11.23
N PRO A 64 -12.33 -17.89 -12.04
CA PRO A 64 -12.22 -17.76 -13.50
C PRO A 64 -13.41 -17.00 -14.09
N ALA A 65 -13.16 -15.95 -14.88
CA ALA A 65 -14.20 -15.11 -15.45
C ALA A 65 -15.21 -15.90 -16.31
N GLU A 66 -14.74 -16.93 -17.03
CA GLU A 66 -15.58 -17.79 -17.87
C GLU A 66 -16.69 -18.50 -17.09
N ARG A 67 -16.44 -18.82 -15.81
CA ARG A 67 -17.45 -19.47 -14.96
C ARG A 67 -18.60 -18.56 -14.58
N ALA A 68 -18.50 -17.25 -14.86
CA ALA A 68 -19.62 -16.32 -14.72
C ALA A 68 -20.71 -16.58 -15.77
N HIS A 69 -20.45 -17.34 -16.85
CA HIS A 69 -21.46 -17.61 -17.85
C HIS A 69 -22.74 -18.23 -17.25
N GLY A 70 -23.88 -17.61 -17.53
CA GLY A 70 -25.20 -18.01 -17.03
C GLY A 70 -25.47 -17.64 -15.57
N ARG A 71 -24.56 -16.90 -14.91
CA ARG A 71 -24.63 -16.58 -13.48
C ARG A 71 -25.15 -15.17 -13.21
N GLN A 72 -25.59 -14.95 -11.98
CA GLN A 72 -25.88 -13.63 -11.43
C GLN A 72 -24.75 -13.18 -10.52
N ILE A 73 -24.16 -12.03 -10.83
CA ILE A 73 -23.08 -11.41 -10.08
C ILE A 73 -23.62 -10.18 -9.35
N LEU A 74 -23.32 -10.08 -8.06
CA LEU A 74 -23.59 -8.89 -7.27
C LEU A 74 -22.30 -8.36 -6.67
N THR A 75 -22.03 -7.08 -6.90
CA THR A 75 -20.88 -6.33 -6.39
C THR A 75 -21.34 -5.25 -5.42
N ILE A 76 -20.41 -4.53 -4.77
CA ILE A 76 -20.75 -3.48 -3.82
C ILE A 76 -21.55 -2.34 -4.45
N GLU A 77 -21.31 -2.06 -5.73
CA GLU A 77 -22.02 -1.07 -6.53
C GLU A 77 -23.50 -1.42 -6.71
N GLY A 78 -23.85 -2.71 -6.61
CA GLY A 78 -25.23 -3.19 -6.77
C GLY A 78 -26.08 -3.10 -5.51
N LEU A 79 -25.51 -2.76 -4.35
CA LEU A 79 -26.27 -2.67 -3.09
C LEU A 79 -27.00 -1.33 -2.91
N ALA A 80 -26.41 -0.24 -3.37
CA ALA A 80 -27.02 1.09 -3.25
C ALA A 80 -28.01 1.31 -4.39
N GLU A 81 -29.19 1.85 -4.07
CA GLU A 81 -30.21 2.20 -5.06
C GLU A 81 -29.99 3.63 -5.55
N THR A 82 -30.04 3.84 -6.86
CA THR A 82 -30.07 5.19 -7.45
C THR A 82 -31.51 5.70 -7.43
N GLN A 83 -31.74 6.87 -6.85
CA GLN A 83 -33.05 7.50 -6.78
C GLN A 83 -32.97 8.98 -7.14
N GLU A 84 -34.11 9.63 -7.36
CA GLU A 84 -34.16 11.07 -7.64
C GLU A 84 -33.56 11.85 -6.46
N GLY A 85 -32.48 12.60 -6.72
CA GLY A 85 -31.76 13.36 -5.69
C GLY A 85 -30.57 12.68 -5.03
N GLY A 86 -30.20 11.44 -5.40
CA GLY A 86 -28.95 10.82 -4.94
C GLY A 86 -28.95 9.30 -4.88
N ILE A 87 -28.16 8.76 -3.96
CA ILE A 87 -28.11 7.31 -3.68
C ILE A 87 -28.76 7.02 -2.35
N ARG A 88 -29.56 5.94 -2.30
CA ARG A 88 -30.04 5.34 -1.06
C ARG A 88 -29.11 4.19 -0.71
N LEU A 89 -28.46 4.30 0.45
CA LEU A 89 -27.56 3.25 0.94
C LEU A 89 -28.37 2.04 1.38
N HIS A 90 -27.81 0.84 1.16
CA HIS A 90 -28.29 -0.37 1.81
C HIS A 90 -28.08 -0.28 3.33
N ALA A 91 -28.89 -0.98 4.14
CA ALA A 91 -28.81 -0.96 5.60
C ALA A 91 -27.40 -1.29 6.13
N LEU A 92 -26.69 -2.24 5.49
CA LEU A 92 -25.28 -2.52 5.80
C LEU A 92 -24.37 -1.32 5.53
N GLN A 93 -24.51 -0.65 4.39
CA GLN A 93 -23.69 0.51 4.05
C GLN A 93 -23.93 1.66 5.03
N GLU A 94 -25.20 1.93 5.36
CA GLU A 94 -25.57 2.95 6.34
C GLU A 94 -25.04 2.62 7.74
N ALA A 95 -25.17 1.38 8.19
CA ALA A 95 -24.66 0.95 9.48
C ALA A 95 -23.13 1.08 9.57
N PHE A 96 -22.39 0.72 8.51
CA PHE A 96 -20.93 0.86 8.47
C PHE A 96 -20.50 2.32 8.59
N VAL A 97 -21.26 3.25 7.99
CA VAL A 97 -21.05 4.70 8.13
C VAL A 97 -21.32 5.14 9.57
N LYS A 98 -22.50 4.80 10.11
CA LYS A 98 -22.98 5.24 11.43
C LYS A 98 -22.12 4.74 12.59
N TYR A 99 -21.63 3.50 12.50
CA TYR A 99 -20.83 2.86 13.57
C TYR A 99 -19.33 3.09 13.43
N GLY A 100 -18.89 3.95 12.49
CA GLY A 100 -17.49 4.28 12.30
C GLY A 100 -16.63 3.08 11.88
N ALA A 101 -17.23 2.11 11.18
CA ALA A 101 -16.52 0.93 10.68
C ALA A 101 -15.52 1.27 9.56
N VAL A 102 -15.66 2.47 8.97
CA VAL A 102 -14.87 2.94 7.84
C VAL A 102 -13.67 3.79 8.29
N GLN A 103 -12.47 3.25 8.12
CA GLN A 103 -11.21 4.01 8.24
C GLN A 103 -10.58 4.28 6.87
N CYS A 104 -9.59 3.49 6.43
CA CYS A 104 -9.00 3.63 5.08
C CYS A 104 -10.03 3.30 3.99
N GLY A 105 -10.98 2.40 4.27
CA GLY A 105 -12.07 2.05 3.36
C GLY A 105 -11.78 0.90 2.40
N PHE A 106 -10.53 0.46 2.27
CA PHE A 106 -10.14 -0.49 1.21
C PHE A 106 -10.78 -1.87 1.35
N CYS A 107 -10.88 -2.42 2.57
CA CYS A 107 -11.53 -3.71 2.81
C CYS A 107 -13.06 -3.62 2.85
N ILE A 108 -13.63 -2.42 2.99
CA ILE A 108 -15.03 -2.24 3.35
C ILE A 108 -16.00 -2.84 2.32
N PRO A 109 -15.77 -2.71 1.00
CA PRO A 109 -16.57 -3.43 0.02
C PRO A 109 -16.64 -4.94 0.30
N GLY A 110 -15.50 -5.62 0.46
CA GLY A 110 -15.45 -7.05 0.75
C GLY A 110 -16.14 -7.42 2.07
N GLN A 111 -15.92 -6.63 3.13
CA GLN A 111 -16.59 -6.80 4.43
C GLN A 111 -18.12 -6.74 4.30
N ILE A 112 -18.62 -5.76 3.54
CA ILE A 112 -20.06 -5.59 3.30
C ILE A 112 -20.60 -6.73 2.45
N MET A 113 -19.90 -7.19 1.41
CA MET A 113 -20.36 -8.29 0.56
C MET A 113 -20.45 -9.61 1.35
N VAL A 114 -19.46 -9.93 2.17
CA VAL A 114 -19.51 -11.12 3.04
C VAL A 114 -20.64 -11.01 4.07
N ALA A 115 -20.78 -9.84 4.70
CA ALA A 115 -21.89 -9.61 5.63
C ALA A 115 -23.26 -9.71 4.94
N TYR A 116 -23.39 -9.20 3.73
CA TYR A 116 -24.62 -9.31 2.94
C TYR A 116 -24.98 -10.77 2.69
N ALA A 117 -24.03 -11.59 2.23
CA ALA A 117 -24.24 -13.03 2.04
C ALA A 117 -24.67 -13.73 3.34
N LEU A 118 -23.99 -13.43 4.47
CA LEU A 118 -24.38 -13.96 5.78
C LEU A 118 -25.84 -13.62 6.13
N LEU A 119 -26.25 -12.37 5.95
CA LEU A 119 -27.60 -11.92 6.32
C LEU A 119 -28.71 -12.46 5.41
N GLN A 120 -28.38 -12.88 4.17
CA GLN A 120 -29.34 -13.60 3.33
C GLN A 120 -29.65 -15.00 3.88
N CYS A 121 -28.66 -15.68 4.47
CA CYS A 121 -28.82 -17.02 5.01
C CYS A 121 -29.30 -17.03 6.46
N ASN A 122 -28.78 -16.11 7.28
CA ASN A 122 -29.12 -15.96 8.69
C ASN A 122 -29.41 -14.47 8.96
N PRO A 123 -30.70 -14.06 9.00
CA PRO A 123 -31.05 -12.67 9.20
C PRO A 123 -30.81 -12.17 10.64
N ASN A 124 -30.47 -13.04 11.60
CA ASN A 124 -30.17 -12.68 12.99
C ASN A 124 -28.94 -13.42 13.54
N PRO A 125 -27.74 -13.18 12.98
CA PRO A 125 -26.55 -13.89 13.38
C PRO A 125 -26.06 -13.44 14.75
N THR A 126 -25.52 -14.38 15.50
CA THR A 126 -24.75 -14.13 16.72
C THR A 126 -23.41 -13.47 16.38
N GLN A 127 -22.74 -12.91 17.40
CA GLN A 127 -21.42 -12.29 17.21
C GLN A 127 -20.37 -13.31 16.73
N ASP A 128 -20.43 -14.55 17.21
CA ASP A 128 -19.50 -15.61 16.81
C ASP A 128 -19.74 -16.06 15.36
N GLU A 129 -20.99 -16.10 14.90
CA GLU A 129 -21.31 -16.36 13.49
C GLU A 129 -20.81 -15.24 12.57
N ILE A 130 -20.92 -13.97 12.99
CA ILE A 130 -20.36 -12.84 12.25
C ILE A 130 -18.83 -12.99 12.15
N ARG A 131 -18.15 -13.30 13.26
CA ARG A 131 -16.69 -13.53 13.26
C ARG A 131 -16.30 -14.70 12.38
N ALA A 132 -17.04 -15.80 12.44
CA ALA A 132 -16.79 -16.97 11.62
C ALA A 132 -16.93 -16.67 10.12
N ALA A 133 -17.93 -15.87 9.74
CA ALA A 133 -18.11 -15.43 8.36
C ALA A 133 -16.98 -14.50 7.88
N LEU A 134 -16.51 -13.60 8.74
CA LEU A 134 -15.48 -12.60 8.40
C LEU A 134 -14.04 -13.06 8.60
N LYS A 135 -13.80 -14.30 9.06
CA LYS A 135 -12.46 -14.78 9.45
C LYS A 135 -11.39 -14.60 8.37
N ASP A 136 -11.78 -14.70 7.10
CA ASP A 136 -10.91 -14.59 5.91
C ASP A 136 -11.10 -13.23 5.18
N THR A 137 -11.73 -12.24 5.84
CA THR A 137 -11.88 -10.88 5.33
C THR A 137 -11.15 -9.92 6.26
N LEU A 138 -9.94 -9.54 5.84
CA LEU A 138 -9.01 -8.83 6.70
C LEU A 138 -9.29 -7.32 6.76
N CYS A 139 -8.97 -6.72 7.89
CA CYS A 139 -8.99 -5.27 8.11
C CYS A 139 -7.75 -4.85 8.90
N ARG A 140 -6.75 -4.25 8.23
CA ARG A 140 -5.51 -3.81 8.89
C ARG A 140 -5.70 -2.59 9.80
N CYS A 141 -6.71 -1.77 9.52
CA CYS A 141 -7.10 -0.65 10.39
C CYS A 141 -7.67 -1.10 11.76
N GLY A 142 -7.93 -2.40 11.94
CA GLY A 142 -8.41 -2.94 13.22
C GLY A 142 -9.85 -2.57 13.57
N ALA A 143 -10.68 -2.25 12.57
CA ALA A 143 -12.07 -1.81 12.78
C ALA A 143 -13.06 -2.95 13.11
N TYR A 144 -12.59 -4.16 13.42
CA TYR A 144 -13.45 -5.35 13.60
C TYR A 144 -14.59 -5.14 14.60
N PRO A 145 -14.39 -4.56 15.81
CA PRO A 145 -15.50 -4.33 16.72
C PRO A 145 -16.59 -3.41 16.14
N SER A 146 -16.21 -2.37 15.40
CA SER A 146 -17.14 -1.48 14.71
C SER A 146 -17.84 -2.17 13.54
N ILE A 147 -17.14 -3.02 12.80
CA ILE A 147 -17.69 -3.84 11.71
C ILE A 147 -18.73 -4.82 12.26
N GLU A 148 -18.39 -5.57 13.31
CA GLU A 148 -19.31 -6.51 13.98
C GLU A 148 -20.59 -5.81 14.45
N ASN A 149 -20.45 -4.63 15.09
CA ASN A 149 -21.58 -3.84 15.55
C ASN A 149 -22.43 -3.30 14.39
N ALA A 150 -21.81 -2.86 13.29
CA ALA A 150 -22.51 -2.40 12.10
C ALA A 150 -23.34 -3.53 11.45
N ILE A 151 -22.81 -4.75 11.41
CA ILE A 151 -23.53 -5.91 10.86
C ILE A 151 -24.73 -6.25 11.74
N ARG A 152 -24.58 -6.21 13.07
CA ARG A 152 -25.70 -6.44 14.00
C ARG A 152 -26.79 -5.37 13.87
N GLU A 153 -26.40 -4.11 13.74
CA GLU A 153 -27.33 -3.00 13.47
C GLU A 153 -28.10 -3.24 12.18
N ALA A 154 -27.39 -3.54 11.08
CA ALA A 154 -28.02 -3.77 9.79
C ALA A 154 -28.97 -4.98 9.83
N ALA A 155 -28.56 -6.07 10.49
CA ALA A 155 -29.41 -7.24 10.70
C ALA A 155 -30.69 -6.89 11.47
N HIS A 156 -30.60 -6.07 12.52
CA HIS A 156 -31.76 -5.60 13.26
C HIS A 156 -32.68 -4.76 12.38
N ALA A 157 -32.14 -3.71 11.74
CA ALA A 157 -32.90 -2.79 10.90
C ALA A 157 -33.60 -3.49 9.73
N LEU A 158 -32.96 -4.47 9.10
CA LEU A 158 -33.57 -5.27 8.02
C LEU A 158 -34.74 -6.13 8.51
N ARG A 159 -34.74 -6.59 9.76
CA ARG A 159 -35.82 -7.42 10.32
C ARG A 159 -36.98 -6.60 10.88
N THR A 160 -36.68 -5.46 11.52
CA THR A 160 -37.67 -4.68 12.27
C THR A 160 -38.15 -3.43 11.54
N GLY A 161 -37.38 -2.93 10.57
CA GLY A 161 -37.59 -1.62 9.95
C GLY A 161 -37.16 -0.45 10.85
N GLU A 162 -36.58 -0.71 12.01
CA GLU A 162 -36.16 0.29 12.99
C GLU A 162 -34.65 0.20 13.27
N PRO A 163 -33.93 1.31 13.47
CA PRO A 163 -32.53 1.27 13.86
C PRO A 163 -32.37 0.84 15.33
N MET A 164 -31.27 0.18 15.69
CA MET A 164 -30.94 -0.02 17.09
C MET A 164 -30.58 1.33 17.74
N PRO A 165 -30.82 1.45 19.06
CA PRO A 165 -30.25 2.53 19.85
C PRO A 165 -28.73 2.58 19.65
N PRO A 166 -28.16 3.75 19.28
CA PRO A 166 -26.72 3.86 19.12
C PRO A 166 -26.02 3.57 20.44
N ALA A 167 -24.79 3.04 20.36
CA ALA A 167 -23.96 2.88 21.56
C ALA A 167 -23.75 4.24 22.22
N SER A 168 -23.90 4.30 23.55
CA SER A 168 -23.62 5.52 24.30
C SER A 168 -22.13 5.82 24.22
N VAL A 169 -21.78 6.88 23.50
CA VAL A 169 -20.43 7.45 23.49
C VAL A 169 -20.47 8.67 24.40
N GLN A 170 -19.61 8.70 25.41
CA GLN A 170 -19.50 9.86 26.28
C GLN A 170 -18.96 11.04 25.46
N GLU A 171 -19.80 12.04 25.25
CA GLU A 171 -19.38 13.27 24.58
C GLU A 171 -18.45 14.09 25.48
N SER A 172 -17.67 14.98 24.87
CA SER A 172 -16.81 15.88 25.63
C SER A 172 -17.62 16.74 26.61
N ALA A 173 -17.06 16.95 27.81
CA ALA A 173 -17.61 17.89 28.79
C ALA A 173 -17.56 19.34 28.30
N ALA A 174 -16.71 19.65 27.31
CA ALA A 174 -16.66 20.98 26.71
C ALA A 174 -17.83 21.19 25.73
N GLU A 175 -18.46 22.36 25.78
CA GLU A 175 -19.63 22.72 24.98
C GLU A 175 -19.28 23.12 23.53
N PHE A 176 -18.47 22.32 22.84
CA PHE A 176 -18.21 22.50 21.42
C PHE A 176 -19.31 21.86 20.56
N LYS A 177 -19.60 22.49 19.41
CA LYS A 177 -20.58 21.99 18.42
C LYS A 177 -20.10 20.75 17.66
N VAL A 178 -18.80 20.63 17.42
CA VAL A 178 -18.21 19.59 16.55
C VAL A 178 -17.09 18.82 17.26
N VAL A 179 -16.14 19.54 17.87
CA VAL A 179 -14.98 18.91 18.55
C VAL A 179 -15.47 18.10 19.75
N GLY A 180 -15.10 16.82 19.82
CA GLY A 180 -15.54 15.93 20.90
C GLY A 180 -16.99 15.45 20.80
N ARG A 181 -17.63 15.63 19.64
CA ARG A 181 -18.94 15.09 19.28
C ARG A 181 -18.81 14.03 18.19
N THR A 182 -19.70 13.05 18.18
CA THR A 182 -19.76 12.05 17.10
C THR A 182 -20.21 12.72 15.81
N GLN A 183 -19.45 12.53 14.74
CA GLN A 183 -19.74 13.08 13.42
C GLN A 183 -19.57 12.00 12.35
N VAL A 184 -20.39 12.07 11.31
CA VAL A 184 -20.23 11.21 10.14
C VAL A 184 -19.06 11.70 9.33
N ARG A 185 -18.15 10.78 8.96
CA ARG A 185 -17.02 11.14 8.12
C ARG A 185 -17.50 11.44 6.69
N PRO A 186 -17.09 12.57 6.08
CA PRO A 186 -17.53 12.94 4.73
C PRO A 186 -17.18 11.91 3.64
N ASP A 187 -16.11 11.14 3.85
CA ASP A 187 -15.60 10.15 2.90
C ASP A 187 -16.22 8.75 3.04
N ALA A 188 -17.08 8.53 4.04
CA ALA A 188 -17.55 7.19 4.37
C ALA A 188 -18.51 6.63 3.32
N ALA A 189 -19.40 7.47 2.76
CA ALA A 189 -20.37 7.06 1.75
C ALA A 189 -19.68 6.50 0.49
N ASP A 190 -18.62 7.15 0.02
CA ASP A 190 -17.88 6.69 -1.15
C ASP A 190 -17.16 5.35 -0.89
N LYS A 191 -16.70 5.12 0.34
CA LYS A 191 -16.00 3.89 0.73
C LYS A 191 -16.94 2.69 0.88
N VAL A 192 -18.14 2.88 1.43
CA VAL A 192 -19.13 1.79 1.57
C VAL A 192 -19.84 1.45 0.26
N THR A 193 -19.78 2.33 -0.75
CA THR A 193 -20.42 2.11 -2.06
C THR A 193 -19.44 1.68 -3.15
N GLY A 194 -18.15 1.60 -2.84
CA GLY A 194 -17.10 1.31 -3.82
C GLY A 194 -16.74 2.49 -4.75
N ARG A 195 -17.35 3.67 -4.56
CA ARG A 195 -17.07 4.90 -5.34
C ARG A 195 -15.72 5.54 -5.00
N ALA A 196 -15.16 5.25 -3.82
CA ALA A 196 -13.81 5.70 -3.47
C ALA A 196 -12.78 5.05 -4.41
N ARG A 197 -12.06 5.89 -5.17
CA ARG A 197 -11.08 5.48 -6.19
C ARG A 197 -9.65 5.52 -5.66
N PHE A 198 -9.10 4.36 -5.38
CA PHE A 198 -7.70 4.18 -5.04
C PHE A 198 -6.83 4.27 -6.29
N THR A 199 -5.51 4.34 -6.13
CA THR A 199 -4.62 4.61 -7.28
C THR A 199 -4.76 3.55 -8.38
N ASP A 200 -4.86 2.27 -8.01
CA ASP A 200 -5.06 1.19 -8.99
C ASP A 200 -6.43 1.24 -9.70
N ASP A 201 -7.42 1.92 -9.12
CA ASP A 201 -8.73 2.07 -9.76
C ASP A 201 -8.71 3.04 -10.95
N LEU A 202 -7.61 3.80 -11.13
CA LEU A 202 -7.44 4.73 -12.23
C LEU A 202 -6.95 4.02 -13.51
N ALA A 203 -7.40 4.54 -14.65
CA ALA A 203 -6.99 4.12 -15.98
C ALA A 203 -6.90 5.35 -16.88
N PHE A 204 -5.91 5.36 -17.76
CA PHE A 204 -5.68 6.42 -18.72
C PHE A 204 -5.59 5.82 -20.13
N GLU A 205 -5.86 6.63 -21.13
CA GLU A 205 -5.73 6.22 -22.53
C GLU A 205 -4.27 5.85 -22.85
N ALA A 206 -4.08 4.77 -23.61
CA ALA A 206 -2.77 4.23 -23.97
C ALA A 206 -1.81 3.97 -22.79
N MET A 207 -2.35 3.76 -21.58
CA MET A 207 -1.54 3.48 -20.38
C MET A 207 -0.73 2.19 -20.52
N LEU A 208 0.54 2.27 -20.14
CA LEU A 208 1.47 1.14 -20.04
C LEU A 208 1.48 0.58 -18.61
N TYR A 209 1.89 -0.68 -18.49
CA TYR A 209 2.04 -1.40 -17.22
C TYR A 209 3.52 -1.66 -16.97
N ALA A 210 3.96 -1.38 -15.75
CA ALA A 210 5.36 -1.46 -15.38
C ALA A 210 5.67 -2.62 -14.43
N ARG A 211 6.91 -3.11 -14.54
CA ARG A 211 7.54 -4.04 -13.60
C ARG A 211 8.98 -3.65 -13.34
N VAL A 212 9.48 -4.05 -12.17
CA VAL A 212 10.84 -3.78 -11.72
C VAL A 212 11.59 -5.09 -11.57
N LYS A 213 12.77 -5.19 -12.19
CA LYS A 213 13.70 -6.29 -11.92
C LYS A 213 14.35 -6.04 -10.56
N ARG A 214 13.90 -6.76 -9.53
CA ARG A 214 14.50 -6.73 -8.20
C ARG A 214 15.77 -7.57 -8.15
N ALA A 215 16.71 -7.20 -7.28
CA ALA A 215 18.00 -7.87 -7.16
C ALA A 215 17.88 -9.32 -6.69
N GLY A 216 16.97 -9.58 -5.74
CA GLY A 216 16.73 -10.93 -5.21
C GLY A 216 17.87 -11.49 -4.36
N VAL A 217 18.97 -10.73 -4.17
CA VAL A 217 20.13 -11.10 -3.37
C VAL A 217 20.39 -10.04 -2.29
N PRO A 218 20.82 -10.43 -1.07
CA PRO A 218 20.88 -9.50 0.06
C PRO A 218 22.10 -8.56 0.03
N HIS A 219 23.24 -8.99 -0.51
CA HIS A 219 24.45 -8.17 -0.55
C HIS A 219 25.39 -8.67 -1.64
N ALA A 220 25.68 -7.82 -2.63
CA ALA A 220 26.52 -8.17 -3.76
C ALA A 220 27.03 -6.93 -4.52
N PHE A 221 28.01 -7.12 -5.40
CA PHE A 221 28.24 -6.22 -6.52
C PHE A 221 27.54 -6.75 -7.78
N LEU A 222 26.84 -5.89 -8.51
CA LEU A 222 26.27 -6.25 -9.82
C LEU A 222 27.39 -6.29 -10.86
N ARG A 223 27.69 -7.47 -11.40
CA ARG A 223 28.78 -7.65 -12.38
C ARG A 223 28.30 -7.63 -13.83
N ARG A 224 27.08 -8.10 -14.08
CA ARG A 224 26.46 -8.10 -15.39
C ARG A 224 24.96 -7.89 -15.28
N LEU A 225 24.39 -7.16 -16.23
CA LEU A 225 22.95 -7.00 -16.41
C LEU A 225 22.66 -7.03 -17.91
N ASN A 226 21.85 -7.99 -18.35
CA ASN A 226 21.44 -8.15 -19.74
C ASN A 226 19.93 -7.95 -19.86
N VAL A 227 19.54 -6.92 -20.60
CA VAL A 227 18.15 -6.51 -20.81
C VAL A 227 17.68 -6.70 -22.26
N GLU A 228 18.52 -7.22 -23.15
CA GLU A 228 18.26 -7.24 -24.59
C GLU A 228 17.04 -8.08 -24.97
N LYS A 229 16.86 -9.24 -24.32
CA LYS A 229 15.68 -10.09 -24.54
C LYS A 229 14.39 -9.40 -24.12
N ALA A 230 14.43 -8.66 -23.00
CA ALA A 230 13.28 -7.90 -22.52
C ALA A 230 12.96 -6.73 -23.48
N ARG A 231 13.97 -6.01 -23.95
CA ARG A 231 13.81 -4.93 -24.94
C ARG A 231 13.22 -5.43 -26.27
N ALA A 232 13.60 -6.63 -26.69
CA ALA A 232 13.15 -7.23 -27.95
C ALA A 232 11.76 -7.89 -27.87
N LEU A 233 11.16 -8.03 -26.68
CA LEU A 233 9.86 -8.67 -26.52
C LEU A 233 8.75 -7.77 -27.13
N PRO A 234 7.91 -8.29 -28.06
CA PRO A 234 6.81 -7.52 -28.62
C PRO A 234 5.86 -6.98 -27.54
N GLY A 235 5.47 -5.71 -27.68
CA GLY A 235 4.61 -5.02 -26.71
C GLY A 235 5.37 -4.36 -25.54
N VAL A 236 6.69 -4.54 -25.43
CA VAL A 236 7.53 -3.74 -24.52
C VAL A 236 7.78 -2.36 -25.15
N ALA A 237 7.44 -1.31 -24.42
CA ALA A 237 7.57 0.07 -24.86
C ALA A 237 8.88 0.71 -24.37
N ALA A 238 9.36 0.34 -23.18
CA ALA A 238 10.61 0.85 -22.64
C ALA A 238 11.24 -0.14 -21.65
N VAL A 239 12.57 -0.16 -21.63
CA VAL A 239 13.37 -0.79 -20.56
C VAL A 239 14.43 0.22 -20.14
N LEU A 240 14.60 0.42 -18.84
CA LEU A 240 15.58 1.37 -18.29
C LEU A 240 16.52 0.68 -17.29
N THR A 241 17.80 1.04 -17.33
CA THR A 241 18.82 0.66 -16.33
C THR A 241 19.35 1.92 -15.64
N ALA A 242 20.30 1.76 -14.71
CA ALA A 242 20.93 2.90 -14.04
C ALA A 242 21.62 3.90 -15.00
N ASP A 243 22.04 3.43 -16.20
CA ASP A 243 22.66 4.29 -17.22
C ASP A 243 21.66 5.23 -17.89
N ASP A 244 20.37 4.94 -17.79
CA ASP A 244 19.28 5.74 -18.36
C ASP A 244 18.74 6.81 -17.39
N LEU A 245 19.31 6.94 -16.18
CA LEU A 245 18.88 7.93 -15.19
C LEU A 245 19.38 9.34 -15.59
N PRO A 246 18.48 10.32 -15.84
CA PRO A 246 18.90 11.64 -16.30
C PRO A 246 19.44 12.51 -15.16
N GLY A 247 18.88 12.40 -13.95
CA GLY A 247 19.22 13.25 -12.81
C GLY A 247 19.89 12.50 -11.67
N ALA A 248 19.33 12.65 -10.47
CA ALA A 248 19.86 12.01 -9.27
C ALA A 248 19.89 10.48 -9.43
N LYS A 249 20.94 9.85 -8.91
CA LYS A 249 21.07 8.39 -8.84
C LYS A 249 20.42 7.76 -7.61
N ASN A 250 20.32 8.54 -6.53
CA ASN A 250 19.78 8.10 -5.25
C ASN A 250 18.61 8.98 -4.81
N HIS A 251 17.72 8.39 -4.02
CA HIS A 251 16.61 9.01 -3.31
C HIS A 251 16.69 8.70 -1.80
N GLY A 252 15.76 9.25 -1.04
CA GLY A 252 15.67 9.08 0.42
C GLY A 252 15.38 10.40 1.14
N LEU A 253 14.72 10.29 2.30
CA LEU A 253 14.24 11.44 3.06
C LEU A 253 15.30 12.10 3.94
N VAL A 254 15.91 11.33 4.83
CA VAL A 254 16.93 11.86 5.76
C VAL A 254 18.30 11.90 5.10
N VAL A 255 18.62 10.86 4.34
CA VAL A 255 19.83 10.75 3.53
C VAL A 255 19.41 10.21 2.17
N ALA A 256 19.93 10.81 1.09
CA ALA A 256 19.73 10.30 -0.26
C ALA A 256 20.72 9.16 -0.56
N ASP A 257 20.59 8.05 0.16
CA ASP A 257 21.49 6.88 0.12
C ASP A 257 20.89 5.65 -0.58
N TRP A 258 19.62 5.70 -0.97
CA TRP A 258 18.91 4.61 -1.62
C TRP A 258 18.99 4.75 -3.15
N PRO A 259 19.66 3.82 -3.88
CA PRO A 259 19.72 3.88 -5.33
C PRO A 259 18.34 3.77 -5.97
N ILE A 260 18.06 4.63 -6.94
CA ILE A 260 16.86 4.50 -7.79
C ILE A 260 16.96 3.23 -8.63
N LEU A 261 18.15 2.95 -9.17
CA LEU A 261 18.55 1.71 -9.83
C LEU A 261 20.02 1.42 -9.50
N VAL A 262 20.35 0.17 -9.23
CA VAL A 262 21.74 -0.27 -9.01
C VAL A 262 22.42 -0.50 -10.35
N GLY A 263 23.51 0.22 -10.61
CA GLY A 263 24.30 0.12 -11.84
C GLY A 263 25.36 -0.98 -11.85
N LEU A 264 26.00 -1.17 -13.00
CA LEU A 264 27.11 -2.11 -13.14
C LEU A 264 28.30 -1.69 -12.27
N GLY A 265 28.86 -2.64 -11.52
CA GLY A 265 29.91 -2.40 -10.54
C GLY A 265 29.43 -1.76 -9.24
N GLU A 266 28.16 -1.37 -9.14
CA GLU A 266 27.57 -0.83 -7.92
C GLU A 266 27.06 -1.96 -7.00
N ARG A 267 26.82 -1.57 -5.75
CA ARG A 267 26.47 -2.49 -4.66
C ARG A 267 24.95 -2.63 -4.51
N VAL A 268 24.49 -3.88 -4.54
CA VAL A 268 23.20 -4.30 -3.98
C VAL A 268 23.35 -4.44 -2.47
N ARG A 269 22.51 -3.77 -1.70
CA ARG A 269 22.52 -3.77 -0.22
C ARG A 269 21.33 -4.49 0.41
N TYR A 270 20.29 -4.78 -0.37
CA TYR A 270 19.21 -5.67 0.06
C TYR A 270 18.47 -6.28 -1.14
N VAL A 271 17.68 -7.32 -0.84
CA VAL A 271 16.95 -8.12 -1.84
C VAL A 271 15.98 -7.33 -2.74
N GLY A 272 15.49 -6.18 -2.27
CA GLY A 272 14.52 -5.34 -2.98
C GLY A 272 15.12 -4.26 -3.88
N ASP A 273 16.45 -4.12 -3.93
CA ASP A 273 17.11 -3.15 -4.80
C ASP A 273 16.66 -3.32 -6.25
N ALA A 274 16.37 -2.22 -6.92
CA ALA A 274 15.92 -2.21 -8.30
C ALA A 274 17.12 -2.24 -9.25
N LEU A 275 17.10 -3.11 -10.25
CA LEU A 275 18.17 -3.26 -11.25
C LEU A 275 17.78 -2.68 -12.60
N ALA A 276 16.52 -2.89 -13.00
CA ALA A 276 15.98 -2.42 -14.26
C ALA A 276 14.48 -2.19 -14.16
N LEU A 277 13.95 -1.31 -15.01
CA LEU A 277 12.54 -1.00 -15.13
C LEU A 277 12.04 -1.46 -16.50
N VAL A 278 10.80 -1.95 -16.57
CA VAL A 278 10.13 -2.31 -17.81
C VAL A 278 8.78 -1.61 -17.85
N ALA A 279 8.38 -1.09 -19.01
CA ALA A 279 7.01 -0.69 -19.33
C ALA A 279 6.51 -1.41 -20.59
N ALA A 280 5.32 -1.99 -20.54
CA ALA A 280 4.73 -2.75 -21.64
C ALA A 280 3.23 -2.46 -21.81
N GLU A 281 2.66 -2.91 -22.93
CA GLU A 281 1.25 -2.68 -23.30
C GLU A 281 0.24 -3.41 -22.40
N SER A 282 0.66 -4.49 -21.74
CA SER A 282 -0.14 -5.22 -20.77
C SER A 282 0.70 -5.63 -19.56
N GLN A 283 0.01 -6.00 -18.48
CA GLN A 283 0.67 -6.44 -17.26
C GLN A 283 1.45 -7.74 -17.48
N GLU A 284 0.88 -8.66 -18.27
CA GLU A 284 1.42 -9.97 -18.60
C GLU A 284 2.70 -9.85 -19.42
N ILE A 285 2.76 -8.91 -20.38
CA ILE A 285 3.97 -8.66 -21.17
C ILE A 285 5.07 -8.06 -20.27
N ALA A 286 4.72 -7.16 -19.34
CA ALA A 286 5.69 -6.60 -18.39
C ALA A 286 6.25 -7.69 -17.44
N ASP A 287 5.40 -8.63 -17.00
CA ASP A 287 5.79 -9.79 -16.19
C ASP A 287 6.71 -10.75 -16.96
N GLU A 288 6.41 -11.03 -18.22
CA GLU A 288 7.27 -11.84 -19.08
C GLU A 288 8.63 -11.16 -19.30
N ALA A 289 8.61 -9.89 -19.70
CA ALA A 289 9.81 -9.11 -20.00
C ALA A 289 10.77 -9.01 -18.80
N VAL A 290 10.28 -8.80 -17.58
CA VAL A 290 11.15 -8.75 -16.40
C VAL A 290 11.79 -10.12 -16.08
N GLY A 291 11.09 -11.20 -16.44
CA GLY A 291 11.62 -12.57 -16.35
C GLY A 291 12.77 -12.85 -17.32
N LEU A 292 12.82 -12.14 -18.45
CA LEU A 292 13.87 -12.27 -19.47
C LEU A 292 15.16 -11.50 -19.15
N ILE A 293 15.17 -10.67 -18.10
CA ILE A 293 16.34 -9.91 -17.68
C ILE A 293 17.27 -10.81 -16.86
N GLU A 294 18.53 -10.92 -17.28
CA GLU A 294 19.56 -11.75 -16.65
C GLU A 294 20.55 -10.86 -15.88
N ALA A 295 20.88 -11.22 -14.64
CA ALA A 295 21.84 -10.50 -13.81
C ALA A 295 22.85 -11.47 -13.18
N GLU A 296 24.12 -11.07 -13.12
CA GLU A 296 25.19 -11.82 -12.45
C GLU A 296 25.79 -10.98 -11.33
N PHE A 297 26.06 -11.64 -10.20
CA PHE A 297 26.46 -11.00 -8.96
C PHE A 297 27.78 -11.57 -8.43
N GLU A 298 28.60 -10.70 -7.85
CA GLU A 298 29.65 -11.10 -6.92
C GLU A 298 29.11 -10.96 -5.50
N MET A 299 28.85 -12.10 -4.85
CA MET A 299 28.23 -12.14 -3.52
C MET A 299 29.17 -11.63 -2.44
N LEU A 300 28.63 -10.84 -1.51
CA LEU A 300 29.34 -10.28 -0.37
C LEU A 300 28.77 -10.82 0.95
N PRO A 301 29.58 -10.85 2.04
CA PRO A 301 29.10 -11.26 3.36
C PRO A 301 27.95 -10.37 3.84
N VAL A 302 26.86 -10.97 4.31
CA VAL A 302 25.67 -10.25 4.78
C VAL A 302 25.88 -9.74 6.21
N VAL A 303 25.42 -8.51 6.47
CA VAL A 303 25.25 -7.96 7.82
C VAL A 303 23.77 -8.01 8.15
N SER A 304 23.39 -8.81 9.15
CA SER A 304 21.99 -9.14 9.42
C SER A 304 21.48 -8.70 10.80
N ASP A 305 22.33 -8.07 11.62
CA ASP A 305 21.93 -7.52 12.90
C ASP A 305 22.76 -6.27 13.26
N PRO A 306 22.20 -5.32 14.03
CA PRO A 306 22.82 -4.02 14.28
C PRO A 306 24.03 -4.10 15.23
N VAL A 307 24.14 -5.16 16.03
CA VAL A 307 25.29 -5.38 16.93
C VAL A 307 26.48 -5.88 16.11
N GLN A 308 26.27 -6.81 15.18
CA GLN A 308 27.26 -7.21 14.17
C GLN A 308 27.70 -5.99 13.36
N ALA A 309 26.75 -5.18 12.86
CA ALA A 309 27.03 -4.00 12.04
C ALA A 309 27.97 -2.99 12.73
N ARG A 310 27.99 -2.95 14.06
CA ARG A 310 28.82 -2.03 14.86
C ARG A 310 30.26 -2.49 15.05
N ARG A 311 30.56 -3.78 14.85
CA ARG A 311 31.90 -4.35 15.04
C ARG A 311 32.90 -3.74 14.06
N ALA A 312 34.17 -3.63 14.48
CA ALA A 312 35.21 -2.98 13.68
C ALA A 312 35.58 -3.74 12.39
N ASP A 313 35.37 -5.05 12.38
CA ASP A 313 35.62 -5.99 11.29
C ASP A 313 34.38 -6.25 10.42
N ALA A 314 33.23 -5.65 10.76
CA ALA A 314 32.02 -5.81 9.99
C ALA A 314 32.18 -5.29 8.55
N PRO A 315 31.65 -5.99 7.53
CA PRO A 315 31.54 -5.45 6.19
C PRO A 315 30.89 -4.07 6.21
N ARG A 316 31.51 -3.09 5.54
CA ARG A 316 30.96 -1.74 5.43
C ARG A 316 29.95 -1.68 4.30
N LEU A 317 28.68 -1.44 4.60
CA LEU A 317 27.60 -1.26 3.62
C LEU A 317 27.72 0.11 2.91
N HIS A 318 28.17 1.12 3.64
CA HIS A 318 28.37 2.49 3.17
C HIS A 318 29.82 2.94 3.38
N GLU A 319 30.32 3.85 2.55
CA GLU A 319 31.71 4.34 2.62
C GLU A 319 32.05 4.94 3.99
N LYS A 320 31.09 5.65 4.59
CA LYS A 320 31.21 6.28 5.92
C LYS A 320 31.06 5.30 7.09
N GLY A 321 30.80 4.02 6.82
CA GLY A 321 30.54 2.97 7.81
C GLY A 321 29.05 2.72 8.03
N ASN A 322 28.74 1.76 8.91
CA ASN A 322 27.37 1.25 9.11
C ASN A 322 26.56 2.03 10.16
N LEU A 323 27.20 2.91 10.94
CA LEU A 323 26.53 3.69 11.97
C LEU A 323 25.88 4.93 11.35
N LEU A 324 24.56 4.90 11.16
CA LEU A 324 23.80 6.03 10.65
C LEU A 324 23.77 7.20 11.64
N LYS A 325 23.41 6.93 12.90
CA LYS A 325 23.24 7.98 13.91
C LYS A 325 23.53 7.48 15.33
N HIS A 326 24.06 8.36 16.17
CA HIS A 326 24.26 8.11 17.60
C HIS A 326 23.60 9.23 18.41
N ILE A 327 22.56 8.89 19.16
CA ILE A 327 21.81 9.81 20.02
C ILE A 327 22.20 9.58 21.48
N LYS A 328 22.39 10.66 22.23
CA LYS A 328 22.74 10.61 23.66
C LYS A 328 21.72 11.43 24.46
N VAL A 329 21.09 10.81 25.44
CA VAL A 329 20.22 11.48 26.42
C VAL A 329 20.85 11.30 27.79
N ARG A 330 21.13 12.40 28.49
CA ARG A 330 21.84 12.40 29.77
C ARG A 330 21.18 13.35 30.74
N LYS A 331 20.93 12.90 31.96
CA LYS A 331 20.35 13.70 33.05
C LYS A 331 20.83 13.17 34.39
N GLY A 332 21.27 14.07 35.27
CA GLY A 332 21.74 13.72 36.62
C GLY A 332 23.08 12.99 36.65
N ASP A 333 23.39 12.39 37.80
CA ASP A 333 24.57 11.56 38.03
C ASP A 333 24.15 10.08 38.10
N ILE A 334 24.49 9.33 37.05
CA ILE A 334 24.09 7.92 36.95
C ILE A 334 24.86 7.02 37.93
N ALA A 335 26.12 7.37 38.25
CA ALA A 335 26.94 6.59 39.16
C ALA A 335 26.41 6.74 40.59
N GLN A 336 26.07 7.97 40.99
CA GLN A 336 25.39 8.23 42.26
C GLN A 336 24.06 7.50 42.33
N GLY A 337 23.22 7.59 41.30
CA GLY A 337 21.91 6.93 41.31
C GLY A 337 21.98 5.41 41.45
N PHE A 338 22.98 4.74 40.85
CA PHE A 338 23.20 3.31 41.06
C PHE A 338 23.83 2.99 42.42
N ALA A 339 24.71 3.84 42.95
CA ALA A 339 25.26 3.67 44.30
C ALA A 339 24.19 3.80 45.38
N GLU A 340 23.15 4.61 45.13
CA GLU A 340 21.99 4.75 45.99
C GLU A 340 20.93 3.67 45.77
N ALA A 341 21.06 2.76 44.80
CA ALA A 341 20.05 1.73 44.60
C ALA A 341 20.13 0.63 45.67
N ASP A 342 18.98 0.17 46.18
CA ASP A 342 18.93 -1.02 47.05
C ASP A 342 18.87 -2.30 46.20
N VAL A 343 18.28 -2.21 44.99
CA VAL A 343 18.23 -3.29 44.00
C VAL A 343 18.59 -2.74 42.62
N ILE A 344 19.38 -3.52 41.87
CA ILE A 344 19.73 -3.23 40.48
C ILE A 344 19.29 -4.40 39.61
N LEU A 345 18.56 -4.10 38.54
CA LEU A 345 18.09 -5.07 37.56
C LEU A 345 18.68 -4.75 36.20
N GLU A 346 19.12 -5.79 35.49
CA GLU A 346 19.62 -5.69 34.12
C GLU A 346 18.85 -6.66 33.23
N HIS A 347 18.37 -6.18 32.09
CA HIS A 347 17.69 -7.01 31.11
C HIS A 347 17.93 -6.49 29.69
N THR A 348 17.89 -7.40 28.71
CA THR A 348 17.95 -7.04 27.28
C THR A 348 16.62 -7.41 26.63
N PHE A 349 15.92 -6.40 26.12
CA PHE A 349 14.68 -6.54 25.37
C PHE A 349 14.96 -6.48 23.87
N ASN A 350 14.12 -7.14 23.08
CA ASN A 350 14.17 -7.06 21.63
C ASN A 350 12.78 -6.70 21.08
N THR A 351 12.72 -5.82 20.08
CA THR A 351 11.52 -5.61 19.26
C THR A 351 11.78 -6.14 17.86
N PRO A 352 10.88 -6.93 17.27
CA PRO A 352 11.10 -7.51 15.97
C PRO A 352 10.97 -6.46 14.86
N LEU A 353 11.49 -6.81 13.69
CA LEU A 353 11.05 -6.18 12.45
C LEU A 353 9.56 -6.48 12.23
N MET A 354 8.79 -5.48 11.83
CA MET A 354 7.34 -5.64 11.62
C MET A 354 6.91 -4.92 10.35
N ASP A 355 6.16 -5.65 9.52
CA ASP A 355 5.57 -5.11 8.30
C ASP A 355 4.27 -4.35 8.59
N HIS A 356 4.05 -3.29 7.83
CA HIS A 356 2.86 -2.44 7.92
C HIS A 356 1.60 -3.21 7.51
N ALA A 357 1.72 -4.10 6.52
CA ALA A 357 0.72 -5.00 5.99
C ALA A 357 -0.61 -4.30 5.65
N PHE A 358 -0.52 -3.07 5.13
CA PHE A 358 -1.69 -2.37 4.59
C PHE A 358 -2.29 -3.17 3.43
N LEU A 359 -3.61 -3.10 3.30
CA LEU A 359 -4.33 -3.99 2.38
C LEU A 359 -4.19 -3.58 0.92
N GLU A 360 -3.99 -2.30 0.62
CA GLU A 360 -3.75 -1.80 -0.73
C GLU A 360 -2.24 -1.79 -1.01
N PRO A 361 -1.71 -2.66 -1.89
CA PRO A 361 -0.33 -2.57 -2.35
C PRO A 361 -0.01 -1.18 -2.91
N GLU A 362 1.27 -0.86 -2.94
CA GLU A 362 1.77 0.38 -3.52
C GLU A 362 1.43 0.42 -5.02
N CYS A 363 0.85 1.53 -5.43
CA CYS A 363 0.52 1.79 -6.83
C CYS A 363 0.85 3.24 -7.12
N SER A 364 1.59 3.46 -8.20
CA SER A 364 1.95 4.78 -8.71
C SER A 364 1.58 4.85 -10.19
N ILE A 365 0.92 5.93 -10.59
CA ILE A 365 0.68 6.19 -12.02
C ILE A 365 1.29 7.53 -12.38
N ALA A 366 2.21 7.53 -13.32
CA ALA A 366 2.82 8.73 -13.87
C ALA A 366 2.18 9.06 -15.22
N VAL A 367 1.80 10.32 -15.42
CA VAL A 367 1.09 10.80 -16.61
C VAL A 367 1.84 12.03 -17.15
N PRO A 368 2.45 11.94 -18.34
CA PRO A 368 3.01 13.10 -19.00
C PRO A 368 1.86 13.96 -19.55
N VAL A 369 1.86 15.26 -19.23
CA VAL A 369 0.80 16.21 -19.62
C VAL A 369 1.44 17.42 -20.29
N LYS A 370 0.88 17.87 -21.41
CA LYS A 370 1.23 19.17 -21.99
C LYS A 370 0.41 20.26 -21.32
N THR A 371 1.07 21.28 -20.78
CA THR A 371 0.41 22.32 -20.00
C THR A 371 0.81 23.68 -20.48
N ASP A 372 -0.17 24.52 -20.74
CA ASP A 372 0.04 25.93 -21.02
C ASP A 372 0.38 26.67 -19.72
N VAL A 373 1.59 27.21 -19.63
CA VAL A 373 2.10 27.97 -18.49
C VAL A 373 2.11 29.45 -18.84
N THR A 374 1.29 30.22 -18.14
CA THR A 374 1.24 31.68 -18.28
C THR A 374 2.38 32.30 -17.45
N VAL A 375 3.40 32.82 -18.13
CA VAL A 375 4.59 33.43 -17.52
C VAL A 375 4.35 34.90 -17.18
N THR A 376 3.56 35.59 -18.00
CA THR A 376 3.04 36.95 -17.76
C THR A 376 1.60 37.02 -18.26
N SER A 377 0.87 38.09 -17.99
CA SER A 377 -0.50 38.30 -18.49
C SER A 377 -0.65 38.20 -20.03
N GLU A 378 0.46 38.16 -20.77
CA GLU A 378 0.50 38.19 -22.24
C GLU A 378 1.27 37.00 -22.86
N VAL A 379 1.94 36.15 -22.06
CA VAL A 379 2.77 35.06 -22.59
C VAL A 379 2.38 33.73 -21.94
N THR A 380 1.90 32.81 -22.77
CA THR A 380 1.62 31.42 -22.42
C THR A 380 2.54 30.51 -23.22
N VAL A 381 3.30 29.66 -22.54
CA VAL A 381 4.21 28.67 -23.15
C VAL A 381 3.70 27.28 -22.82
N THR A 382 3.57 26.39 -23.81
CA THR A 382 3.27 24.98 -23.56
C THR A 382 4.53 24.29 -23.02
N SER A 383 4.49 23.83 -21.76
CA SER A 383 5.55 23.03 -21.13
C SER A 383 5.06 21.62 -20.83
N ASP A 384 5.96 20.65 -20.82
CA ASP A 384 5.63 19.31 -20.34
C ASP A 384 5.65 19.27 -18.80
N ARG A 385 4.60 18.70 -18.21
CA ARG A 385 4.46 18.41 -16.77
C ARG A 385 4.32 16.91 -16.57
N MET A 386 4.80 16.40 -15.44
CA MET A 386 4.57 15.04 -14.97
C MET A 386 3.55 15.07 -13.83
N GLU A 387 2.38 14.45 -14.03
CA GLU A 387 1.42 14.22 -12.96
C GLU A 387 1.60 12.81 -12.38
N ILE A 388 1.74 12.70 -11.06
CA ILE A 388 1.89 11.46 -10.33
C ILE A 388 0.64 11.23 -9.47
N TYR A 389 -0.15 10.22 -9.83
CA TYR A 389 -1.30 9.79 -9.05
C TYR A 389 -0.85 8.70 -8.07
N VAL A 390 -0.97 8.98 -6.77
CA VAL A 390 -0.52 8.06 -5.71
C VAL A 390 -1.22 8.35 -4.38
N GLY A 391 -1.48 7.32 -3.59
CA GLY A 391 -1.82 7.44 -2.17
C GLY A 391 -0.55 7.47 -1.32
N SER A 392 -0.02 8.66 -1.04
CA SER A 392 1.24 8.89 -0.31
C SER A 392 1.05 9.64 1.00
N GLN A 393 1.88 9.36 2.01
CA GLN A 393 1.89 10.11 3.28
C GLN A 393 2.75 11.39 3.20
N ILE A 394 3.57 11.53 2.15
CA ILE A 394 4.60 12.57 2.01
C ILE A 394 4.61 13.22 0.60
N PRO A 395 3.47 13.68 0.06
CA PRO A 395 3.35 14.06 -1.35
C PRO A 395 4.32 15.16 -1.82
N TYR A 396 4.78 16.05 -0.93
CA TYR A 396 5.75 17.08 -1.28
C TYR A 396 7.17 16.53 -1.44
N ALA A 397 7.58 15.62 -0.55
CA ALA A 397 8.88 14.95 -0.68
C ALA A 397 8.87 13.96 -1.86
N ASP A 398 7.71 13.37 -2.19
CA ASP A 398 7.56 12.59 -3.42
C ASP A 398 7.84 13.45 -4.65
N ARG A 399 7.24 14.65 -4.71
CA ARG A 399 7.42 15.61 -5.81
C ARG A 399 8.90 15.99 -5.98
N GLU A 400 9.56 16.38 -4.89
CA GLU A 400 10.98 16.76 -4.90
C GLU A 400 11.86 15.63 -5.44
N GLN A 401 11.66 14.40 -4.94
CA GLN A 401 12.48 13.26 -5.33
C GLN A 401 12.26 12.86 -6.80
N VAL A 402 11.01 12.90 -7.28
CA VAL A 402 10.71 12.66 -8.71
C VAL A 402 11.34 13.74 -9.59
N ALA A 403 11.24 15.01 -9.22
CA ALA A 403 11.83 16.12 -9.98
C ALA A 403 13.36 15.97 -10.07
N ARG A 404 14.02 15.65 -8.96
CA ARG A 404 15.46 15.39 -8.91
C ARG A 404 15.87 14.19 -9.78
N ALA A 405 15.10 13.11 -9.77
CA ALA A 405 15.38 11.93 -10.59
C ALA A 405 15.25 12.21 -12.09
N LEU A 406 14.27 13.05 -12.48
CA LEU A 406 14.05 13.49 -13.86
C LEU A 406 14.98 14.61 -14.33
N GLU A 407 15.78 15.20 -13.43
CA GLU A 407 16.52 16.45 -13.68
C GLU A 407 15.59 17.62 -14.08
N TRP A 408 14.40 17.67 -13.49
CA TRP A 408 13.40 18.70 -13.78
C TRP A 408 13.26 19.71 -12.63
N PRO A 409 12.88 20.96 -12.93
CA PRO A 409 12.30 21.86 -11.94
C PRO A 409 11.08 21.24 -11.24
N GLU A 410 10.95 21.44 -9.93
CA GLU A 410 9.87 20.86 -9.13
C GLU A 410 8.46 21.24 -9.62
N GLU A 411 8.29 22.45 -10.16
CA GLU A 411 7.00 22.94 -10.69
C GLU A 411 6.51 22.14 -11.90
N ARG A 412 7.39 21.41 -12.60
CA ARG A 412 7.03 20.49 -13.67
C ARG A 412 6.59 19.13 -13.16
N VAL A 413 6.55 18.90 -11.85
CA VAL A 413 6.04 17.68 -11.23
C VAL A 413 4.87 18.00 -10.32
N ARG A 414 3.76 17.28 -10.47
CA ARG A 414 2.58 17.44 -9.62
C ARG A 414 2.15 16.10 -9.05
N VAL A 415 2.10 16.00 -7.73
CA VAL A 415 1.49 14.84 -7.07
C VAL A 415 -0.01 15.08 -6.90
N VAL A 416 -0.82 14.17 -7.44
CA VAL A 416 -2.28 14.15 -7.32
C VAL A 416 -2.66 13.06 -6.32
N GLY A 417 -2.85 13.46 -5.06
CA GLY A 417 -3.14 12.55 -3.95
C GLY A 417 -4.41 11.72 -4.18
N GLN A 418 -4.28 10.40 -4.09
CA GLN A 418 -5.39 9.45 -4.16
C GLN A 418 -5.80 8.95 -2.77
N TRP A 419 -6.97 8.32 -2.69
CA TRP A 419 -7.34 7.55 -1.51
C TRP A 419 -6.27 6.49 -1.21
N MET A 420 -5.97 6.27 0.07
CA MET A 420 -4.91 5.36 0.51
C MET A 420 -5.51 4.25 1.38
N GLY A 421 -5.30 3.00 0.98
CA GLY A 421 -5.81 1.80 1.64
C GLY A 421 -5.01 1.35 2.87
N GLY A 422 -4.47 2.33 3.60
CA GLY A 422 -3.54 2.16 4.72
C GLY A 422 -2.11 2.48 4.32
N GLY A 423 -1.35 3.06 5.25
CA GLY A 423 0.07 3.35 5.11
C GLY A 423 0.84 2.98 6.38
N PHE A 424 0.32 3.38 7.55
CA PHE A 424 0.86 3.02 8.87
C PHE A 424 2.35 3.38 9.07
N GLY A 425 2.88 4.33 8.28
CA GLY A 425 4.31 4.68 8.21
C GLY A 425 5.01 4.08 6.98
N GLY A 426 4.50 2.98 6.43
CA GLY A 426 5.13 2.28 5.29
C GLY A 426 5.01 2.99 3.94
N LYS A 427 4.15 4.01 3.84
CA LYS A 427 4.04 4.89 2.66
C LYS A 427 4.59 6.30 2.93
N GLU A 428 5.49 6.41 3.93
CA GLU A 428 6.28 7.62 4.17
C GLU A 428 7.57 7.65 3.36
N ASP A 429 8.03 6.54 2.79
CA ASP A 429 9.07 6.54 1.76
C ASP A 429 8.45 6.42 0.37
N ILE A 430 9.16 6.97 -0.62
CA ILE A 430 8.81 6.83 -2.03
C ILE A 430 9.00 5.37 -2.47
N ALA A 431 8.02 4.80 -3.17
CA ALA A 431 8.01 3.37 -3.49
C ALA A 431 8.17 3.11 -4.99
N GLY A 432 7.26 3.64 -5.82
CA GLY A 432 7.22 3.41 -7.26
C GLY A 432 7.12 4.68 -8.11
N GLN A 433 6.97 5.84 -7.47
CA GLN A 433 6.68 7.12 -8.12
C GLN A 433 7.82 7.53 -9.07
N ILE A 434 9.09 7.41 -8.65
CA ILE A 434 10.26 7.70 -9.49
C ILE A 434 10.29 6.77 -10.71
N HIS A 435 10.11 5.47 -10.49
CA HIS A 435 10.18 4.46 -11.55
C HIS A 435 9.09 4.66 -12.60
N ALA A 436 7.84 4.90 -12.17
CA ALA A 436 6.74 5.22 -13.08
C ALA A 436 7.03 6.50 -13.86
N ALA A 437 7.55 7.54 -13.21
CA ALA A 437 7.86 8.83 -13.83
C ALA A 437 8.95 8.72 -14.90
N LEU A 438 10.03 7.98 -14.63
CA LEU A 438 11.11 7.73 -15.59
C LEU A 438 10.59 7.03 -16.85
N LEU A 439 9.80 5.96 -16.66
CA LEU A 439 9.21 5.21 -17.77
C LEU A 439 8.20 6.06 -18.56
N ALA A 440 7.38 6.87 -17.87
CA ALA A 440 6.41 7.76 -18.51
C ALA A 440 7.12 8.86 -19.32
N ASN A 441 8.24 9.38 -18.81
CA ASN A 441 9.04 10.38 -19.49
C ASN A 441 9.62 9.86 -20.81
N VAL A 442 10.23 8.67 -20.82
CA VAL A 442 10.84 8.11 -22.04
C VAL A 442 9.81 7.60 -23.04
N SER A 443 8.66 7.09 -22.57
CA SER A 443 7.62 6.53 -23.44
C SER A 443 6.64 7.58 -23.96
N GLY A 444 6.56 8.75 -23.32
CA GLY A 444 5.55 9.77 -23.60
C GLY A 444 4.11 9.32 -23.31
N ARG A 445 3.94 8.22 -22.57
CA ARG A 445 2.64 7.60 -22.27
C ARG A 445 2.41 7.51 -20.75
N PRO A 446 1.15 7.46 -20.29
CA PRO A 446 0.87 7.13 -18.90
C PRO A 446 1.45 5.76 -18.52
N VAL A 447 2.06 5.63 -17.34
CA VAL A 447 2.64 4.37 -16.86
C VAL A 447 2.12 4.06 -15.46
N LYS A 448 1.50 2.89 -15.29
CA LYS A 448 1.10 2.33 -14.00
C LYS A 448 2.14 1.34 -13.49
N LEU A 449 2.67 1.56 -12.30
CA LEU A 449 3.44 0.60 -11.53
C LEU A 449 2.63 0.19 -10.29
N LEU A 450 2.06 -1.01 -10.35
CA LEU A 450 1.38 -1.65 -9.23
C LEU A 450 2.28 -2.77 -8.70
N PHE A 451 2.58 -2.75 -7.42
CA PHE A 451 3.28 -3.86 -6.76
C PHE A 451 2.30 -5.01 -6.52
N ASP A 452 2.77 -6.23 -6.71
CA ASP A 452 2.09 -7.39 -6.13
C ASP A 452 2.34 -7.45 -4.61
N ARG A 453 1.67 -8.36 -3.92
CA ARG A 453 1.80 -8.49 -2.46
C ARG A 453 3.23 -8.85 -2.04
N ARG A 454 3.92 -9.69 -2.83
CA ARG A 454 5.28 -10.12 -2.53
C ARG A 454 6.27 -8.96 -2.65
N GLU A 455 6.17 -8.18 -3.71
CA GLU A 455 6.99 -6.99 -3.96
C GLU A 455 6.72 -5.91 -2.90
N SER A 456 5.45 -5.70 -2.53
CA SER A 456 5.07 -4.83 -1.41
C SER A 456 5.82 -5.23 -0.14
N LEU A 457 5.74 -6.49 0.29
CA LEU A 457 6.44 -6.98 1.50
C LEU A 457 7.97 -6.89 1.37
N LEU A 458 8.52 -6.98 0.16
CA LEU A 458 9.96 -6.98 -0.10
C LEU A 458 10.59 -5.58 -0.04
N VAL A 459 9.92 -4.56 -0.59
CA VAL A 459 10.56 -3.31 -0.98
C VAL A 459 10.44 -2.21 0.06
N HIS A 460 9.24 -1.96 0.59
CA HIS A 460 9.03 -0.82 1.49
C HIS A 460 9.72 -1.04 2.85
N PRO A 461 10.18 0.03 3.52
CA PRO A 461 10.84 -0.07 4.82
C PRO A 461 9.98 -0.75 5.89
N LYS A 462 10.60 -1.32 6.92
CA LYS A 462 9.90 -1.99 8.01
C LYS A 462 10.09 -1.21 9.30
N ARG A 463 9.29 -1.52 10.33
CA ARG A 463 9.64 -1.09 11.69
C ARG A 463 11.05 -1.58 12.01
N HIS A 464 11.92 -0.65 12.39
CA HIS A 464 13.29 -0.96 12.76
C HIS A 464 13.31 -1.90 13.97
N ALA A 465 13.97 -3.04 13.82
CA ALA A 465 14.17 -3.96 14.94
C ALA A 465 15.09 -3.29 15.95
N THR A 466 14.87 -3.52 17.25
CA THR A 466 15.74 -2.95 18.27
C THR A 466 16.21 -4.01 19.24
N GLN A 467 17.45 -3.86 19.71
CA GLN A 467 17.96 -4.51 20.90
C GLN A 467 18.21 -3.43 21.95
N ILE A 468 17.59 -3.59 23.12
CA ILE A 468 17.58 -2.57 24.18
C ILE A 468 18.09 -3.20 25.47
N ARG A 469 19.34 -2.89 25.84
CA ARG A 469 19.88 -3.22 27.15
C ARG A 469 19.46 -2.15 28.15
N VAL A 470 18.78 -2.55 29.21
CA VAL A 470 18.26 -1.64 30.25
C VAL A 470 18.83 -2.07 31.59
N LYS A 471 19.39 -1.10 32.32
CA LYS A 471 19.83 -1.24 33.71
C LYS A 471 19.08 -0.25 34.58
N VAL A 472 18.37 -0.75 35.59
CA VAL A 472 17.53 0.07 36.48
C VAL A 472 17.96 -0.14 37.92
N GLY A 473 18.21 0.95 38.63
CA GLY A 473 18.39 0.99 40.08
C GLY A 473 17.12 1.48 40.76
N ALA A 474 16.72 0.81 41.83
CA ALA A 474 15.55 1.19 42.63
C ALA A 474 15.78 1.01 44.13
N LYS A 475 15.01 1.73 44.93
CA LYS A 475 14.89 1.55 46.39
C LYS A 475 13.87 0.47 46.72
N ASN A 476 13.95 -0.08 47.93
CA ASN A 476 12.98 -1.04 48.46
C ASN A 476 11.55 -0.45 48.56
N ASP A 477 11.41 0.88 48.57
CA ASP A 477 10.12 1.59 48.54
C ASP A 477 9.55 1.79 47.12
N GLY A 478 10.22 1.26 46.09
CA GLY A 478 9.80 1.33 44.69
C GLY A 478 10.26 2.57 43.92
N ARG A 479 10.94 3.53 44.55
CA ARG A 479 11.49 4.70 43.83
C ARG A 479 12.66 4.30 42.95
N LEU A 480 12.65 4.77 41.71
CA LEU A 480 13.78 4.60 40.78
C LEU A 480 14.87 5.63 41.08
N THR A 481 16.12 5.18 41.17
CA THR A 481 17.29 6.02 41.47
C THR A 481 18.18 6.24 40.24
N ALA A 482 18.27 5.25 39.36
CA ALA A 482 19.04 5.33 38.11
C ALA A 482 18.42 4.47 37.01
N ILE A 483 18.51 4.95 35.77
CA ILE A 483 18.19 4.17 34.57
C ILE A 483 19.27 4.44 33.53
N GLU A 484 19.94 3.39 33.09
CA GLU A 484 20.86 3.42 31.95
C GLU A 484 20.30 2.52 30.84
N THR A 485 20.22 3.05 29.63
CA THR A 485 19.76 2.31 28.45
C THR A 485 20.76 2.41 27.30
N GLU A 486 20.98 1.27 26.64
CA GLU A 486 21.73 1.18 25.40
C GLU A 486 20.85 0.51 24.35
N LEU A 487 20.62 1.21 23.24
CA LEU A 487 19.71 0.78 22.18
C LEU A 487 20.46 0.68 20.86
N TYR A 488 20.39 -0.48 20.23
CA TYR A 488 20.80 -0.72 18.85
C TYR A 488 19.54 -0.80 17.98
N GLY A 489 19.41 0.10 17.01
CA GLY A 489 18.32 0.09 16.02
C GLY A 489 18.82 -0.42 14.68
N ASP A 490 18.08 -1.36 14.09
CA ASP A 490 18.34 -1.91 12.77
C ASP A 490 17.49 -1.20 11.71
N THR A 491 18.12 -0.28 10.98
CA THR A 491 17.49 0.48 9.90
C THR A 491 17.54 -0.26 8.56
N GLY A 492 18.15 -1.45 8.52
CA GLY A 492 18.45 -2.15 7.28
C GLY A 492 19.51 -1.43 6.44
N ALA A 493 19.36 -1.51 5.12
CA ALA A 493 20.36 -1.06 4.16
C ALA A 493 20.46 0.46 3.96
N TYR A 494 19.37 1.18 4.20
CA TYR A 494 19.22 2.59 3.84
C TYR A 494 18.65 3.40 5.01
N ALA A 495 18.90 4.71 5.03
CA ALA A 495 18.56 5.55 6.16
C ALA A 495 17.05 5.68 6.41
N SER A 496 16.24 5.76 5.34
CA SER A 496 14.78 6.01 5.42
C SER A 496 14.51 7.14 6.43
N LEU A 497 13.71 6.88 7.47
CA LEU A 497 13.31 7.82 8.51
C LEU A 497 14.05 7.68 9.84
N GLY A 498 15.10 6.85 9.98
CA GLY A 498 15.92 6.96 11.20
C GLY A 498 16.83 5.82 11.60
#